data_AF-A0A2W6ZLH7-F1
#
_entry.id   AF-A0A2W6ZLH7-F1
#
_cell.length_a   1.000
_cell.length_b   1.000
_cell.length_c   1.000
_cell.angle_alpha   90.00
_cell.angle_beta   90.00
_cell.angle_gamma   90.00
#
_symmetry.space_group_name_H-M   'P 1'
#
loop_
_entity.id
_entity.type
_entity.pdbx_description
1 polymer ?
#
loop_
_entity_poly.entity_id
_entity_poly.type
_entity_poly.pdbx_seq_one_letter_code
_entity_poly.pdbx_strand_id
1 'polypeptide(L)'
;MPVLTPIPSDVSTARAVAAPEAAGPACTLQRSGSLWQLGIEAQELTTAIGRFAEQLEADDDDTRAQALAQLEAALLAEEGNKQSLAAKADATCWVIEHLRGQAAYRQQQAKRLTDLSRSDSSRADALEESLVLVLTRLQPSATRFSFPNHELSSRKSQTIEIEDEQALDPEWLTFTTTSRPDKAAIKEALKAGHQIPGALLHSRRSWRIH
;
A
#
# COMPACT_ATOMS: atom_id res chain seq x y z
N MET A 1 33.30 -36.36 -95.82
CA MET A 1 34.74 -36.68 -95.67
C MET A 1 35.40 -35.51 -94.96
N PRO A 2 35.46 -35.55 -93.63
CA PRO A 2 36.76 -35.61 -92.92
C PRO A 2 36.72 -36.66 -91.78
N VAL A 3 37.54 -37.71 -91.85
CA VAL A 3 38.83 -37.90 -91.14
C VAL A 3 38.71 -37.77 -89.61
N LEU A 4 38.61 -38.95 -88.99
CA LEU A 4 38.88 -39.25 -87.59
C LEU A 4 40.39 -39.36 -87.38
N THR A 5 40.91 -38.84 -86.26
CA THR A 5 41.72 -39.65 -85.32
C THR A 5 41.80 -39.01 -83.92
N PRO A 6 42.00 -39.83 -82.85
CA PRO A 6 41.66 -39.50 -81.45
C PRO A 6 42.86 -39.55 -80.48
N ILE A 7 42.80 -38.90 -79.32
CA ILE A 7 43.68 -39.17 -78.13
C ILE A 7 42.96 -38.68 -76.84
N PRO A 8 43.29 -39.16 -75.62
CA PRO A 8 42.80 -40.39 -75.01
C PRO A 8 42.00 -40.13 -73.71
N SER A 9 41.36 -41.20 -73.26
CA SER A 9 40.63 -41.37 -72.00
C SER A 9 41.52 -41.31 -70.75
N ASP A 10 41.06 -40.59 -69.73
CA ASP A 10 41.36 -40.92 -68.33
C ASP A 10 40.05 -41.02 -67.54
N VAL A 11 39.90 -42.18 -66.91
CA VAL A 11 38.77 -42.58 -66.08
C VAL A 11 39.03 -42.02 -64.68
N SER A 12 38.15 -41.16 -64.17
CA SER A 12 38.11 -40.87 -62.74
C SER A 12 36.70 -41.08 -62.20
N THR A 13 36.65 -42.04 -61.29
CA THR A 13 35.48 -42.69 -60.72
C THR A 13 34.84 -41.81 -59.64
N ALA A 14 33.51 -41.68 -59.73
CA ALA A 14 32.54 -41.55 -58.64
C ALA A 14 32.65 -40.37 -57.65
N ARG A 15 31.53 -39.63 -57.49
CA ARG A 15 30.60 -39.87 -56.37
C ARG A 15 29.28 -39.14 -56.58
N ALA A 16 28.19 -39.91 -56.43
CA ALA A 16 26.80 -39.45 -56.50
C ALA A 16 26.48 -38.43 -55.39
N VAL A 17 25.73 -37.39 -55.75
CA VAL A 17 25.09 -36.48 -54.80
C VAL A 17 23.90 -37.21 -54.17
N ALA A 18 24.02 -37.57 -52.91
CA ALA A 18 22.92 -38.02 -52.06
C ALA A 18 22.73 -36.99 -50.95
N ALA A 19 21.52 -36.43 -50.86
CA ALA A 19 21.07 -35.69 -49.69
C ALA A 19 20.98 -36.65 -48.49
N PRO A 20 21.30 -36.19 -47.26
CA PRO A 20 20.81 -36.83 -46.07
C PRO A 20 19.73 -36.00 -45.38
N GLU A 21 18.67 -36.75 -45.11
CA GLU A 21 17.47 -36.51 -44.34
C GLU A 21 17.74 -36.26 -42.84
N ALA A 22 16.70 -35.80 -42.15
CA ALA A 22 16.66 -35.41 -40.75
C ALA A 22 17.06 -36.51 -39.72
N ALA A 23 17.73 -36.12 -38.63
CA ALA A 23 17.30 -36.35 -37.23
C ALA A 23 18.38 -35.99 -36.17
N GLY A 24 18.04 -35.09 -35.24
CA GLY A 24 18.56 -34.99 -33.86
C GLY A 24 19.35 -33.71 -33.50
N PRO A 25 19.45 -33.27 -32.22
CA PRO A 25 18.60 -33.50 -31.05
C PRO A 25 17.87 -32.21 -30.58
N ALA A 26 17.05 -32.43 -29.56
CA ALA A 26 16.21 -31.52 -28.78
C ALA A 26 16.71 -30.08 -28.50
N CYS A 27 15.73 -29.19 -28.38
CA CYS A 27 15.70 -27.97 -27.58
C CYS A 27 16.91 -27.03 -27.61
N THR A 28 16.77 -25.92 -28.34
CA THR A 28 17.46 -24.69 -27.97
C THR A 28 16.43 -23.65 -27.55
N LEU A 29 16.16 -23.60 -26.24
CA LEU A 29 15.62 -22.40 -25.61
C LEU A 29 16.66 -21.29 -25.80
N GLN A 30 16.56 -20.53 -26.89
CA GLN A 30 17.28 -19.26 -27.02
C GLN A 30 16.61 -18.23 -26.13
N ARG A 31 16.99 -18.24 -24.86
CA ARG A 31 16.87 -17.08 -23.96
C ARG A 31 18.21 -16.87 -23.28
N SER A 32 19.21 -16.47 -24.06
CA SER A 32 20.50 -16.03 -23.53
C SER A 32 20.47 -14.53 -23.31
N GLY A 33 19.65 -14.07 -22.36
CA GLY A 33 19.92 -12.82 -21.64
C GLY A 33 20.87 -13.17 -20.50
N SER A 34 21.95 -12.42 -20.33
CA SER A 34 22.83 -12.62 -19.16
C SER A 34 22.03 -12.38 -17.87
N LEU A 35 22.45 -12.93 -16.72
CA LEU A 35 21.83 -12.60 -15.42
C LEU A 35 21.79 -11.08 -15.18
N TRP A 36 22.81 -10.38 -15.69
CA TRP A 36 22.86 -8.92 -15.73
C TRP A 36 21.71 -8.30 -16.51
N GLN A 37 21.37 -8.84 -17.69
CA GLN A 37 20.27 -8.35 -18.52
C GLN A 37 18.92 -8.55 -17.83
N LEU A 38 18.69 -9.71 -17.20
CA LEU A 38 17.48 -9.93 -16.41
C LEU A 38 17.36 -8.97 -15.22
N GLY A 39 18.48 -8.66 -14.58
CA GLY A 39 18.54 -7.66 -13.51
C GLY A 39 18.18 -6.25 -14.01
N ILE A 40 18.68 -5.86 -15.19
CA ILE A 40 18.34 -4.59 -15.83
C ILE A 40 16.84 -4.54 -16.17
N GLU A 41 16.32 -5.59 -16.81
CA GLU A 41 14.90 -5.67 -17.17
C GLU A 41 13.99 -5.57 -15.93
N ALA A 42 14.32 -6.26 -14.84
CA ALA A 42 13.57 -6.18 -13.59
C ALA A 42 13.63 -4.78 -12.95
N GLN A 43 14.80 -4.15 -12.97
CA GLN A 43 14.99 -2.79 -12.47
C GLN A 43 14.22 -1.76 -13.33
N GLU A 44 14.21 -1.92 -14.64
CA GLU A 44 13.47 -1.07 -15.57
C GLU A 44 11.97 -1.15 -15.32
N LEU A 45 11.43 -2.36 -15.17
CA LEU A 45 10.02 -2.56 -14.83
C LEU A 45 9.69 -1.89 -13.49
N THR A 46 10.51 -2.14 -12.46
CA THR A 46 10.30 -1.56 -11.13
C THR A 46 10.34 -0.03 -11.17
N THR A 47 11.29 0.54 -11.92
CA THR A 47 11.43 2.00 -12.11
C THR A 47 10.24 2.57 -12.88
N ALA A 48 9.76 1.88 -13.91
CA ALA A 48 8.58 2.30 -14.67
C ALA A 48 7.32 2.33 -13.79
N ILE A 49 7.10 1.30 -12.97
CA ILE A 49 6.00 1.28 -11.99
C ILE A 49 6.19 2.37 -10.93
N GLY A 50 7.41 2.61 -10.48
CA GLY A 50 7.74 3.69 -9.53
C GLY A 50 7.31 5.06 -10.04
N ARG A 51 7.54 5.36 -11.33
CA ARG A 51 7.07 6.61 -11.95
C ARG A 51 5.56 6.74 -11.97
N PHE A 52 4.82 5.65 -12.22
CA PHE A 52 3.36 5.68 -12.11
C PHE A 52 2.95 5.96 -10.67
N ALA A 53 3.59 5.33 -9.68
CA ALA A 53 3.31 5.58 -8.27
C ALA A 53 3.56 7.05 -7.87
N GLU A 54 4.64 7.67 -8.36
CA GLU A 54 4.91 9.10 -8.14
C GLU A 54 3.82 9.99 -8.76
N GLN A 55 3.33 9.65 -9.96
CA GLN A 55 2.22 10.39 -10.59
C GLN A 55 0.90 10.28 -9.81
N LEU A 56 0.71 9.22 -9.00
CA LEU A 56 -0.44 9.10 -8.11
C LEU A 56 -0.40 10.10 -6.94
N GLU A 57 0.75 10.70 -6.65
CA GLU A 57 0.87 11.76 -5.65
C GLU A 57 0.47 13.14 -6.20
N ALA A 58 0.14 13.26 -7.48
CA ALA A 58 -0.30 14.52 -8.07
C ALA A 58 -1.59 15.05 -7.42
N ASP A 59 -1.64 16.36 -7.20
CA ASP A 59 -2.82 17.08 -6.69
C ASP A 59 -3.98 17.08 -7.70
N ASP A 60 -3.69 16.85 -8.97
CA ASP A 60 -4.65 16.80 -10.06
C ASP A 60 -5.24 15.40 -10.27
N ASP A 61 -6.57 15.30 -10.19
CA ASP A 61 -7.30 14.04 -10.33
C ASP A 61 -7.13 13.40 -11.72
N ASP A 62 -7.01 14.22 -12.77
CA ASP A 62 -6.86 13.75 -14.16
C ASP A 62 -5.51 13.04 -14.35
N THR A 63 -4.43 13.61 -13.82
CA THR A 63 -3.10 13.01 -13.85
C THR A 63 -3.06 11.65 -13.15
N ARG A 64 -3.72 11.53 -11.98
CA ARG A 64 -3.80 10.25 -11.26
C ARG A 64 -4.57 9.20 -12.05
N ALA A 65 -5.71 9.58 -12.62
CA ALA A 65 -6.52 8.69 -13.44
C ALA A 65 -5.78 8.20 -14.69
N GLN A 66 -5.02 9.08 -15.34
CA GLN A 66 -4.18 8.75 -16.49
C GLN A 66 -3.08 7.76 -16.12
N ALA A 67 -2.38 7.95 -14.99
CA ALA A 67 -1.34 7.03 -14.53
C ALA A 67 -1.89 5.61 -14.28
N LEU A 68 -3.05 5.50 -13.64
CA LEU A 68 -3.73 4.21 -13.43
C LEU A 68 -4.15 3.57 -14.75
N ALA A 69 -4.77 4.34 -15.65
CA ALA A 69 -5.18 3.84 -16.96
C ALA A 69 -3.98 3.34 -17.79
N GLN A 70 -2.83 4.02 -17.71
CA GLN A 70 -1.60 3.59 -18.38
C GLN A 70 -1.04 2.30 -17.78
N LEU A 71 -1.03 2.16 -16.46
CA LEU A 71 -0.63 0.92 -15.78
C LEU A 71 -1.55 -0.25 -16.16
N GLU A 72 -2.86 -0.04 -16.11
CA GLU A 72 -3.87 -1.03 -16.48
C GLU A 72 -3.72 -1.45 -17.95
N ALA A 73 -3.57 -0.48 -18.86
CA ALA A 73 -3.31 -0.76 -20.27
C ALA A 73 -2.01 -1.55 -20.48
N ALA A 74 -0.95 -1.23 -19.75
CA ALA A 74 0.33 -1.93 -19.84
C ALA A 74 0.27 -3.40 -19.36
N LEU A 75 -0.62 -3.70 -18.40
CA LEU A 75 -0.88 -5.06 -17.93
C LEU A 75 -1.80 -5.83 -18.90
N LEU A 76 -2.86 -5.18 -19.38
CA LEU A 76 -3.80 -5.78 -20.35
C LEU A 76 -3.12 -6.07 -21.71
N ALA A 77 -2.16 -5.24 -22.13
CA ALA A 77 -1.41 -5.47 -23.36
C ALA A 77 -0.60 -6.79 -23.37
N GLU A 78 -0.32 -7.36 -22.19
CA GLU A 78 0.37 -8.65 -22.06
C GLU A 78 -0.59 -9.85 -22.02
N GLU A 79 -1.86 -9.65 -22.39
CA GLU A 79 -2.83 -10.73 -22.54
C GLU A 79 -2.29 -11.81 -23.50
N GLY A 80 -2.19 -13.04 -23.01
CA GLY A 80 -1.60 -14.17 -23.74
C GLY A 80 -0.10 -14.41 -23.48
N ASN A 81 0.64 -13.43 -22.93
CA ASN A 81 2.04 -13.58 -22.55
C ASN A 81 2.22 -13.72 -21.03
N LYS A 82 2.04 -14.96 -20.53
CA LYS A 82 2.09 -15.26 -19.09
C LYS A 82 3.36 -14.80 -18.38
N GLN A 83 4.52 -14.89 -19.05
CA GLN A 83 5.80 -14.54 -18.43
C GLN A 83 5.96 -13.03 -18.29
N SER A 84 5.61 -12.27 -19.32
CA SER A 84 5.68 -10.81 -19.29
C SER A 84 4.67 -10.22 -18.31
N LEU A 85 3.43 -10.74 -18.32
CA LEU A 85 2.41 -10.36 -17.34
C LEU A 85 2.88 -10.63 -15.91
N ALA A 86 3.46 -11.80 -15.64
CA ALA A 86 3.98 -12.14 -14.32
C ALA A 86 5.10 -11.17 -13.89
N ALA A 87 6.04 -10.82 -14.77
CA ALA A 87 7.12 -9.89 -14.45
C ALA A 87 6.61 -8.48 -14.12
N LYS A 88 5.66 -7.95 -14.90
CA LYS A 88 5.05 -6.63 -14.62
C LYS A 88 4.21 -6.64 -13.34
N ALA A 89 3.43 -7.70 -13.12
CA ALA A 89 2.64 -7.85 -11.91
C ALA A 89 3.52 -7.97 -10.67
N ASP A 90 4.62 -8.72 -10.75
CA ASP A 90 5.60 -8.86 -9.67
C ASP A 90 6.28 -7.53 -9.33
N ALA A 91 6.74 -6.79 -10.36
CA ALA A 91 7.26 -5.43 -10.17
C ALA A 91 6.22 -4.49 -9.51
N THR A 92 4.94 -4.65 -9.87
CA THR A 92 3.85 -3.90 -9.26
C THR A 92 3.66 -4.25 -7.79
N CYS A 93 3.65 -5.54 -7.45
CA CYS A 93 3.59 -6.02 -6.07
C CYS A 93 4.77 -5.48 -5.24
N TRP A 94 5.98 -5.51 -5.79
CA TRP A 94 7.18 -5.00 -5.13
C TRP A 94 7.05 -3.51 -4.77
N VAL A 95 6.60 -2.67 -5.72
CA VAL A 95 6.41 -1.23 -5.46
C VAL A 95 5.33 -1.00 -4.41
N ILE A 96 4.23 -1.77 -4.43
CA ILE A 96 3.18 -1.70 -3.42
C ILE A 96 3.73 -2.05 -2.02
N GLU A 97 4.49 -3.13 -1.91
CA GLU A 97 5.09 -3.54 -0.64
C GLU A 97 6.10 -2.50 -0.14
N HIS A 98 6.94 -1.98 -1.02
CA HIS A 98 7.90 -0.93 -0.70
C HIS A 98 7.21 0.31 -0.12
N LEU A 99 6.14 0.80 -0.77
CA LEU A 99 5.36 1.95 -0.30
C LEU A 99 4.68 1.66 1.04
N ARG A 100 4.12 0.47 1.23
CA ARG A 100 3.54 0.04 2.52
C ARG A 100 4.59 0.00 3.63
N GLY A 101 5.79 -0.48 3.33
CA GLY A 101 6.92 -0.49 4.26
C GLY A 101 7.32 0.92 4.68
N GLN A 102 7.45 1.84 3.70
CA GLN A 102 7.72 3.25 4.01
C GLN A 102 6.62 3.89 4.86
N ALA A 103 5.34 3.65 4.52
CA ALA A 103 4.21 4.17 5.28
C ALA A 103 4.20 3.65 6.73
N ALA A 104 4.43 2.35 6.93
CA ALA A 104 4.52 1.75 8.25
C ALA A 104 5.67 2.34 9.07
N TYR A 105 6.84 2.54 8.47
CA TYR A 105 7.98 3.20 9.12
C TYR A 105 7.63 4.63 9.55
N ARG A 106 7.05 5.43 8.65
CA ARG A 106 6.61 6.81 8.94
C ARG A 106 5.58 6.85 10.07
N GLN A 107 4.63 5.92 10.08
CA GLN A 107 3.63 5.83 11.14
C GLN A 107 4.24 5.49 12.51
N GLN A 108 5.24 4.61 12.55
CA GLN A 108 5.98 4.31 13.78
C GLN A 108 6.74 5.54 14.30
N GLN A 109 7.39 6.30 13.42
CA GLN A 109 8.08 7.54 13.80
C GLN A 109 7.10 8.60 14.29
N ALA A 110 5.96 8.79 13.60
CA ALA A 110 4.92 9.72 14.02
C ALA A 110 4.41 9.39 15.43
N LYS A 111 4.12 8.12 15.69
CA LYS A 111 3.71 7.65 17.02
C LYS A 111 4.76 7.98 18.09
N ARG A 112 6.05 7.69 17.81
CA ARG A 112 7.15 8.01 18.72
C ARG A 112 7.21 9.51 19.03
N LEU A 113 7.07 10.37 18.02
CA LEU A 113 7.10 11.83 18.22
C LEU A 113 5.90 12.31 19.05
N THR A 114 4.71 11.75 18.81
CA THR A 114 3.52 12.05 19.63
C THR A 114 3.70 11.60 21.08
N ASP A 115 4.31 10.44 21.31
CA ASP A 115 4.56 9.97 22.68
C ASP A 115 5.62 10.83 23.39
N LEU A 116 6.64 11.30 22.67
CA LEU A 116 7.61 12.27 23.20
C LEU A 116 6.95 13.61 23.54
N SER A 117 6.13 14.17 22.64
CA SER A 117 5.42 15.43 22.92
C SER A 117 4.44 15.29 24.08
N ARG A 118 3.81 14.12 24.23
CA ARG A 118 2.94 13.82 25.38
C ARG A 118 3.74 13.79 26.68
N SER A 119 4.91 13.13 26.68
CA SER A 119 5.80 13.11 27.85
C SER A 119 6.27 14.52 28.23
N ASP A 120 6.63 15.35 27.26
CA ASP A 120 7.08 16.72 27.49
C ASP A 120 5.96 17.60 28.07
N SER A 121 4.75 17.51 27.50
CA SER A 121 3.58 18.21 28.04
C SER A 121 3.23 17.74 29.45
N SER A 122 3.16 16.43 29.71
CA SER A 122 2.88 15.93 31.06
C SER A 122 3.93 16.37 32.10
N ARG A 123 5.21 16.44 31.72
CA ARG A 123 6.27 16.97 32.61
C ARG A 123 6.09 18.46 32.87
N ALA A 124 5.71 19.23 31.85
CA ALA A 124 5.41 20.66 32.00
C ALA A 124 4.20 20.87 32.92
N ASP A 125 3.11 20.12 32.71
CA ASP A 125 1.90 20.19 33.53
C ASP A 125 2.19 19.87 35.01
N ALA A 126 2.99 18.84 35.28
CA ALA A 126 3.39 18.49 36.65
C ALA A 126 4.24 19.59 37.33
N LEU A 127 5.11 20.27 36.57
CA LEU A 127 5.88 21.41 37.07
C LEU A 127 4.99 22.63 37.31
N GLU A 128 4.03 22.89 36.42
CA GLU A 128 3.04 23.94 36.58
C GLU A 128 2.18 23.71 37.83
N GLU A 129 1.63 22.52 38.00
CA GLU A 129 0.80 22.17 39.17
C GLU A 129 1.58 22.36 40.48
N SER A 130 2.83 21.88 40.52
CA SER A 130 3.72 22.06 41.67
C SER A 130 4.02 23.53 41.96
N LEU A 131 4.29 24.33 40.92
CA LEU A 131 4.54 25.76 41.06
C LEU A 131 3.30 26.51 41.56
N VAL A 132 2.12 26.24 40.97
CA VAL A 132 0.84 26.82 41.38
C VAL A 132 0.53 26.46 42.83
N LEU A 133 0.75 25.21 43.24
CA LEU A 133 0.57 24.75 44.61
C LEU A 133 1.42 25.56 45.60
N VAL A 134 2.71 25.75 45.29
CA VAL A 134 3.61 26.51 46.17
C VAL A 134 3.20 27.99 46.22
N LEU A 135 2.93 28.61 45.07
CA LEU A 135 2.58 30.03 45.00
C LEU A 135 1.26 30.34 45.70
N THR A 136 0.24 29.49 45.54
CA THR A 136 -1.05 29.65 46.23
C THR A 136 -0.96 29.43 47.74
N ARG A 137 -0.06 28.54 48.20
CA ARG A 137 0.24 28.39 49.64
C ARG A 137 0.92 29.62 50.22
N LEU A 138 1.83 30.24 49.48
CA LEU A 138 2.55 31.43 49.93
C LEU A 138 1.69 32.71 49.83
N GLN A 139 0.81 32.79 48.83
CA GLN A 139 -0.04 33.97 48.55
C GLN A 139 -1.47 33.54 48.14
N PRO A 140 -2.34 33.21 49.10
CA PRO A 140 -3.66 32.60 48.82
C PRO A 140 -4.63 33.51 48.07
N SER A 141 -4.49 34.82 48.20
CA SER A 141 -5.37 35.81 47.57
C SER A 141 -4.85 36.31 46.20
N ALA A 142 -3.66 35.89 45.78
CA ALA A 142 -3.06 36.34 44.53
C ALA A 142 -3.68 35.59 43.34
N THR A 143 -4.22 36.35 42.39
CA THR A 143 -4.81 35.81 41.15
C THR A 143 -3.89 35.90 39.94
N ARG A 144 -2.73 36.57 40.10
CA ARG A 144 -1.72 36.82 39.07
C ARG A 144 -0.33 36.90 39.71
N PHE A 145 0.65 36.27 39.08
CA PHE A 145 2.07 36.31 39.45
C PHE A 145 2.88 36.78 38.24
N SER A 146 3.66 37.85 38.42
CA SER A 146 4.58 38.35 37.39
C SER A 146 6.02 37.99 37.77
N PHE A 147 6.74 37.36 36.86
CA PHE A 147 8.16 37.03 36.95
C PHE A 147 8.96 37.89 35.95
N PRO A 148 10.30 37.91 36.01
CA PRO A 148 11.10 38.73 35.09
C PRO A 148 10.85 38.44 33.60
N ASN A 149 10.57 37.17 33.24
CA ASN A 149 10.38 36.75 31.85
C ASN A 149 9.04 36.03 31.59
N HIS A 150 8.23 35.80 32.62
CA HIS A 150 7.03 34.96 32.53
C HIS A 150 5.91 35.54 33.38
N GLU A 151 4.69 35.15 33.06
CA GLU A 151 3.51 35.53 33.81
C GLU A 151 2.60 34.32 34.01
N LEU A 152 2.08 34.18 35.22
CA LEU A 152 1.08 33.18 35.57
C LEU A 152 -0.19 33.91 36.00
N SER A 153 -1.32 33.60 35.37
CA SER A 153 -2.61 34.16 35.72
C SER A 153 -3.63 33.05 35.93
N SER A 154 -4.47 33.22 36.95
CA SER A 154 -5.59 32.32 37.20
C SER A 154 -6.78 32.69 36.31
N ARG A 155 -7.54 31.68 35.88
CA ARG A 155 -8.87 31.86 35.28
C ARG A 155 -9.92 31.20 36.16
N LYS A 156 -11.10 31.79 36.25
CA LYS A 156 -12.25 31.11 36.86
C LYS A 156 -12.80 30.09 35.85
N SER A 157 -12.89 28.83 36.25
CA SER A 157 -13.64 27.81 35.55
C SER A 157 -14.66 27.20 36.50
N GLN A 158 -15.86 26.96 36.01
CA GLN A 158 -16.92 26.29 36.75
C GLN A 158 -17.13 24.92 36.11
N THR A 159 -17.05 23.87 36.92
CA THR A 159 -17.36 22.50 36.54
C THR A 159 -18.50 22.04 37.43
N ILE A 160 -19.50 21.39 36.84
CA ILE A 160 -20.62 20.81 37.57
C ILE A 160 -20.29 19.33 37.76
N GLU A 161 -20.14 18.90 39.02
CA GLU A 161 -20.02 17.50 39.38
C GLU A 161 -21.42 16.97 39.72
N ILE A 162 -21.85 15.92 39.02
CA ILE A 162 -23.14 15.26 39.26
C ILE A 162 -22.87 14.04 40.14
N GLU A 163 -23.30 14.09 41.39
CA GLU A 163 -23.08 13.00 42.36
C GLU A 163 -24.07 11.84 42.19
N ASP A 164 -25.33 12.13 41.82
CA ASP A 164 -26.38 11.15 41.59
C ASP A 164 -27.27 11.55 40.41
N GLU A 165 -27.11 10.84 39.30
CA GLU A 165 -27.90 11.06 38.07
C GLU A 165 -29.38 10.68 38.23
N GLN A 166 -29.74 9.82 39.19
CA GLN A 166 -31.13 9.35 39.37
C GLN A 166 -31.99 10.32 40.19
N ALA A 167 -31.35 11.21 40.95
CA ALA A 167 -32.00 12.29 41.68
C ALA A 167 -32.27 13.53 40.81
N LEU A 168 -31.68 13.57 39.60
CA LEU A 168 -31.91 14.66 38.67
C LEU A 168 -33.29 14.55 38.03
N ASP A 169 -34.01 15.67 38.01
CA ASP A 169 -35.26 15.75 37.30
C ASP A 169 -35.06 15.42 35.81
N PRO A 170 -36.05 14.78 35.16
CA PRO A 170 -35.96 14.38 33.76
C PRO A 170 -35.75 15.54 32.78
N GLU A 171 -35.94 16.80 33.21
CA GLU A 171 -35.62 18.01 32.44
C GLU A 171 -34.10 18.19 32.21
N TRP A 172 -33.26 17.63 33.08
CA TRP A 172 -31.80 17.70 33.00
C TRP A 172 -31.16 16.45 32.37
N LEU A 173 -31.96 15.44 32.03
CA LEU A 173 -31.52 14.16 31.49
C LEU A 173 -31.77 14.08 29.98
N THR A 174 -30.73 13.73 29.22
CA THR A 174 -30.86 13.46 27.77
C THR A 174 -30.86 11.95 27.53
N PHE A 175 -32.02 11.39 27.19
CA PHE A 175 -32.13 9.96 26.88
C PHE A 175 -31.78 9.69 25.41
N THR A 176 -30.69 8.96 25.17
CA THR A 176 -30.31 8.52 23.82
C THR A 176 -30.55 7.01 23.66
N THR A 177 -31.71 6.62 23.13
CA THR A 177 -31.99 5.22 22.77
C THR A 177 -31.31 4.88 21.46
N THR A 178 -30.15 4.22 21.52
CA THR A 178 -29.45 3.75 20.31
C THR A 178 -29.88 2.32 19.99
N SER A 179 -30.75 2.14 19.00
CA SER A 179 -31.00 0.82 18.40
C SER A 179 -29.92 0.52 17.36
N ARG A 180 -29.14 -0.55 17.56
CA ARG A 180 -28.13 -1.01 16.59
C ARG A 180 -28.57 -2.32 15.94
N PRO A 181 -28.42 -2.47 14.61
CA PRO A 181 -28.72 -3.74 13.95
C PRO A 181 -27.73 -4.81 14.38
N ASP A 182 -28.23 -5.96 14.83
CA ASP A 182 -27.40 -7.12 15.09
C ASP A 182 -27.02 -7.80 13.77
N LYS A 183 -25.86 -7.42 13.25
CA LYS A 183 -25.33 -7.94 11.99
C LYS A 183 -25.03 -9.44 12.05
N ALA A 184 -24.79 -10.01 13.24
CA ALA A 184 -24.53 -11.44 13.38
C ALA A 184 -25.83 -12.24 13.19
N ALA A 185 -26.87 -11.90 13.94
CA ALA A 185 -28.19 -12.53 13.82
C ALA A 185 -28.77 -12.36 12.40
N ILE A 186 -28.66 -11.15 11.82
CA ILE A 186 -29.10 -10.88 10.44
C ILE A 186 -28.34 -11.77 9.45
N LYS A 187 -27.02 -11.93 9.61
CA LYS A 187 -26.20 -12.76 8.72
C LYS A 187 -26.57 -14.24 8.82
N GLU A 188 -26.87 -14.74 10.02
CA GLU A 188 -27.31 -16.12 10.22
C GLU A 188 -28.67 -16.39 9.59
N ALA A 189 -29.65 -15.52 9.82
CA ALA A 189 -30.98 -15.63 9.24
C ALA A 189 -30.96 -15.55 7.70
N LEU A 190 -30.18 -14.64 7.11
CA LEU A 190 -29.99 -14.56 5.65
C LEU A 190 -29.33 -15.82 5.09
N LYS A 191 -28.37 -16.42 5.80
CA LYS A 191 -27.76 -17.71 5.41
C LYS A 191 -28.74 -18.88 5.52
N ALA A 192 -29.65 -18.85 6.49
CA ALA A 192 -30.71 -19.83 6.66
C ALA A 192 -31.87 -19.69 5.65
N GLY A 193 -31.77 -18.74 4.70
CA GLY A 193 -32.77 -18.53 3.65
C GLY A 193 -33.94 -17.62 4.03
N HIS A 194 -33.91 -16.99 5.21
CA HIS A 194 -34.93 -16.01 5.60
C HIS A 194 -34.71 -14.71 4.82
N GLN A 195 -35.79 -14.10 4.34
CA GLN A 195 -35.74 -12.77 3.75
C GLN A 195 -35.91 -11.72 4.84
N ILE A 196 -34.91 -10.84 5.00
CA ILE A 196 -34.98 -9.70 5.93
C ILE A 196 -35.06 -8.42 5.09
N PRO A 197 -36.19 -7.70 5.12
CA PRO A 197 -36.31 -6.41 4.44
C PRO A 197 -35.20 -5.46 4.89
N GLY A 198 -34.43 -4.93 3.94
CA GLY A 198 -33.32 -4.01 4.22
C GLY A 198 -31.96 -4.67 4.49
N ALA A 199 -31.82 -6.00 4.41
CA ALA A 199 -30.53 -6.68 4.53
C ALA A 199 -30.26 -7.61 3.33
N LEU A 200 -29.07 -7.49 2.74
CA LEU A 200 -28.62 -8.31 1.62
C LEU A 200 -27.25 -8.92 1.93
N LEU A 201 -27.09 -10.21 1.64
CA LEU A 201 -25.82 -10.91 1.81
C LEU A 201 -25.01 -10.83 0.51
N HIS A 202 -23.96 -10.00 0.50
CA HIS A 202 -23.00 -9.97 -0.61
C HIS A 202 -21.77 -10.83 -0.28
N SER A 203 -21.40 -11.72 -1.19
CA SER A 203 -20.15 -12.48 -1.13
C SER A 203 -19.09 -11.80 -2.02
N ARG A 204 -17.91 -11.54 -1.47
CA ARG A 204 -16.75 -10.98 -2.20
C ARG A 204 -15.50 -11.78 -1.83
N ARG A 205 -14.56 -11.90 -2.77
CA ARG A 205 -13.22 -12.46 -2.49
C ARG A 205 -12.30 -11.32 -2.07
N SER A 206 -11.44 -11.58 -1.08
CA SER A 206 -10.38 -10.66 -0.64
C SER A 206 -9.02 -11.23 -1.05
N TRP A 207 -8.19 -10.39 -1.67
CA TRP A 207 -6.82 -10.74 -2.07
C TRP A 207 -5.83 -10.09 -1.11
N ARG A 208 -4.69 -10.74 -0.87
CA ARG A 208 -3.58 -10.21 -0.08
C ARG A 208 -2.29 -10.35 -0.87
N ILE A 209 -1.44 -9.33 -0.78
CA ILE A 209 -0.06 -9.34 -1.27
C ILE A 209 0.79 -9.66 -0.04
N HIS A 210 1.62 -10.68 -0.15
CA HIS A 210 2.54 -11.14 0.88
C HIS A 210 3.95 -10.66 0.59
#